data_AF-A0A849QJM0-F1
#
_entry.id   AF-A0A849QJM0-F1
#
_cell.length_a   1.000
_cell.length_b   1.000
_cell.length_c   1.000
_cell.angle_alpha   90.00
_cell.angle_beta   90.00
_cell.angle_gamma   90.00
#
_symmetry.space_group_name_H-M   'P 1'
#
loop_
_entity.id
_entity.type
_entity.pdbx_description
1 polymer ?
#
loop_
_entity_poly.entity_id
_entity_poly.type
_entity_poly.pdbx_seq_one_letter_code
_entity_poly.pdbx_strand_id
1 'polypeptide(L)'
;MPQMFVIQEHNASHHHYDLRLEIGGVLKSFAFPKTPPTEPGIKRLEIQTEDHALEYADFEGEIPKGHYGAGTVTIWDRDELVVEEIRENEKILFELSGNKMQGRYALIKTKIGGGKKNKNWLLFKRK
;
A
#
# COMPACT_ATOMS: atom_id res chain seq x y z
N MET A 1 -6.45 4.99 -19.28
CA MET A 1 -5.78 3.73 -18.91
C MET A 1 -6.38 3.29 -17.58
N PRO A 2 -6.55 1.99 -17.33
CA PRO A 2 -6.91 1.52 -15.98
C PRO A 2 -5.87 2.04 -14.98
N GLN A 3 -6.30 2.40 -13.78
CA GLN A 3 -5.36 2.77 -12.71
C GLN A 3 -4.56 1.53 -12.30
N MET A 4 -3.35 1.71 -11.79
CA MET A 4 -2.54 0.59 -11.30
C MET A 4 -2.42 0.57 -9.78
N PHE A 5 -2.07 -0.60 -9.26
CA PHE A 5 -1.47 -0.73 -7.94
C PHE A 5 -0.11 -1.42 -8.05
N VAL A 6 0.71 -1.20 -7.03
CA VAL A 6 1.94 -1.95 -6.81
C VAL A 6 2.08 -2.23 -5.33
N ILE A 7 2.63 -3.40 -5.00
CA ILE A 7 3.12 -3.72 -3.68
C ILE A 7 4.61 -3.99 -3.81
N GLN A 8 5.41 -3.19 -3.13
CA GLN A 8 6.85 -3.39 -3.05
C GLN A 8 7.20 -4.06 -1.73
N GLU A 9 8.00 -5.12 -1.78
CA GLU A 9 8.66 -5.70 -0.62
C GLU A 9 9.98 -4.97 -0.39
N HIS A 10 10.15 -4.42 0.80
CA HIS A 10 11.25 -3.53 1.12
C HIS A 10 12.07 -4.10 2.28
N ASN A 11 13.25 -4.60 1.94
CA ASN A 11 14.27 -5.06 2.87
C ASN A 11 15.13 -3.87 3.34
N ALA A 12 14.51 -2.96 4.09
CA ALA A 12 15.19 -1.83 4.74
C ALA A 12 15.80 -2.25 6.09
N SER A 13 16.07 -1.28 6.98
CA SER A 13 16.43 -1.55 8.38
C SER A 13 15.43 -2.47 9.08
N HIS A 14 14.15 -2.37 8.71
CA HIS A 14 13.10 -3.31 9.04
C HIS A 14 12.42 -3.74 7.74
N HIS A 15 12.23 -5.05 7.59
CA HIS A 15 11.42 -5.60 6.51
C HIS A 15 9.97 -5.09 6.61
N HIS A 16 9.43 -4.64 5.50
CA HIS A 16 8.05 -4.21 5.36
C HIS A 16 7.60 -4.30 3.90
N TYR A 17 6.31 -4.05 3.70
CA TYR A 17 5.67 -3.91 2.39
C TYR A 17 5.14 -2.49 2.25
N ASP A 18 5.25 -1.95 1.04
CA ASP A 18 4.68 -0.67 0.63
C ASP A 18 3.55 -0.94 -0.38
N LEU A 19 2.30 -0.75 0.02
CA LEU A 19 1.15 -0.71 -0.88
C LEU A 19 1.04 0.69 -1.49
N ARG A 20 0.93 0.75 -2.82
CA ARG A 20 0.70 2.01 -3.52
C ARG A 20 -0.46 1.89 -4.50
N LEU A 21 -1.35 2.87 -4.45
CA LEU A 21 -2.55 2.95 -5.26
C LEU A 21 -2.48 4.19 -6.15
N GLU A 22 -2.60 4.03 -7.46
CA GLU A 22 -2.74 5.16 -8.38
C GLU A 22 -4.10 5.84 -8.17
N ILE A 23 -4.10 7.01 -7.55
CA ILE A 23 -5.30 7.79 -7.26
C ILE A 23 -4.98 9.27 -7.45
N GLY A 24 -5.72 9.93 -8.35
CA GLY A 24 -5.57 11.37 -8.58
C GLY A 24 -4.20 11.77 -9.17
N GLY A 25 -3.59 10.89 -9.97
CA GLY A 25 -2.32 11.17 -10.66
C GLY A 25 -1.07 10.96 -9.80
N VAL A 26 -1.20 10.36 -8.62
CA VAL A 26 -0.08 10.02 -7.73
C VAL A 26 -0.27 8.62 -7.14
N LEU A 27 0.81 8.06 -6.58
CA LEU A 27 0.78 6.82 -5.83
C LEU A 27 0.51 7.09 -4.34
N LYS A 28 -0.74 6.95 -3.91
CA LYS A 28 -1.12 6.98 -2.49
C LYS A 28 -0.51 5.77 -1.79
N SER A 29 0.38 6.01 -0.83
CA SER A 29 1.29 4.99 -0.29
C SER A 29 1.03 4.66 1.18
N PHE A 30 1.15 3.38 1.52
CA PHE A 30 0.90 2.81 2.84
C PHE A 30 1.93 1.73 3.15
N ALA A 31 2.55 1.79 4.33
CA ALA A 31 3.58 0.86 4.76
C ALA A 31 3.13 -0.04 5.91
N PHE A 32 3.50 -1.32 5.86
CA PHE A 32 3.12 -2.31 6.86
C PHE A 32 4.12 -3.47 6.98
N PRO A 33 4.37 -3.98 8.20
CA PRO A 33 5.49 -4.90 8.46
C PRO A 33 5.20 -6.37 8.15
N LYS A 34 3.98 -6.74 7.75
CA LYS A 34 3.55 -8.14 7.58
C LYS A 34 3.05 -8.38 6.18
N THR A 35 3.14 -9.62 5.70
CA THR A 35 2.68 -10.00 4.36
C THR A 35 1.26 -9.49 4.04
N PRO A 36 1.01 -8.96 2.83
CA PRO A 36 -0.29 -8.42 2.43
C PRO A 36 -1.45 -9.42 2.64
N PRO A 37 -2.65 -8.96 2.99
CA PRO A 37 -3.76 -9.85 3.29
C PRO A 37 -4.38 -10.40 2.01
N THR A 38 -3.92 -11.56 1.53
CA THR A 38 -4.46 -12.23 0.33
C THR A 38 -5.82 -12.90 0.58
N GLU A 39 -6.13 -13.20 1.85
CA GLU A 39 -7.34 -13.90 2.28
C GLU A 39 -8.27 -13.03 3.16
N PRO A 40 -9.60 -13.23 3.11
CA PRO A 40 -10.54 -12.58 4.02
C PRO A 40 -10.27 -12.93 5.48
N GLY A 41 -10.63 -12.02 6.40
CA GLY A 41 -10.44 -12.21 7.84
C GLY A 41 -9.08 -11.78 8.37
N ILE A 42 -8.10 -11.55 7.48
CA ILE A 42 -6.79 -10.99 7.83
C ILE A 42 -6.86 -9.45 7.78
N LYS A 43 -6.42 -8.80 8.85
CA LYS A 43 -6.28 -7.33 8.93
C LYS A 43 -4.81 -6.94 9.04
N ARG A 44 -4.43 -5.84 8.40
CA ARG A 44 -3.13 -5.20 8.51
C ARG A 44 -3.30 -3.76 8.99
N LEU A 45 -2.46 -3.38 9.94
CA LEU A 45 -2.34 -2.00 10.37
C LEU A 45 -1.27 -1.36 9.50
N GLU A 46 -1.68 -0.32 8.81
CA GLU A 46 -0.96 0.40 7.77
C GLU A 46 -0.60 1.78 8.28
N ILE A 47 0.58 2.27 7.93
CA ILE A 47 0.97 3.66 8.18
C ILE A 47 0.98 4.37 6.83
N GLN A 48 0.17 5.41 6.69
CA GLN A 48 0.19 6.23 5.48
C GLN A 48 1.52 6.98 5.37
N THR A 49 2.21 6.79 4.24
CA THR A 49 3.47 7.44 3.89
C THR A 49 3.22 8.57 2.88
N GLU A 50 4.29 9.24 2.47
CA GLU A 50 4.19 10.32 1.47
C GLU A 50 3.78 9.77 0.10
N ASP A 51 3.13 10.61 -0.70
CA ASP A 51 2.76 10.24 -2.06
C ASP A 51 4.02 10.04 -2.92
N HIS A 52 3.97 9.11 -3.87
CA HIS A 52 5.06 8.85 -4.80
C HIS A 52 4.63 9.19 -6.25
N ALA A 53 5.62 9.49 -7.09
CA ALA A 53 5.40 9.67 -8.53
C ALA A 53 5.03 8.33 -9.18
N LEU A 54 4.25 8.35 -10.28
CA LEU A 54 3.74 7.14 -10.93
C LEU A 54 4.87 6.23 -11.43
N GLU A 55 5.96 6.83 -11.89
CA GLU A 55 7.16 6.14 -12.37
C GLU A 55 7.82 5.27 -11.29
N TYR A 56 7.57 5.56 -10.02
CA TYR A 56 8.10 4.77 -8.91
C TYR A 56 7.47 3.38 -8.82
N ALA A 57 6.33 3.15 -9.49
CA ALA A 57 5.68 1.85 -9.51
C ALA A 57 6.52 0.75 -10.19
N ASP A 58 7.41 1.14 -11.09
CA ASP A 58 8.31 0.22 -11.80
C ASP A 58 9.68 0.07 -11.11
N PHE A 59 9.91 0.75 -9.97
CA PHE A 59 11.19 0.69 -9.28
C PHE A 59 11.41 -0.66 -8.60
N GLU A 60 12.52 -1.30 -8.96
CA GLU A 60 13.15 -2.42 -8.26
C GLU A 60 14.66 -2.17 -8.20
N GLY A 61 15.29 -2.46 -7.07
CA GLY A 61 16.72 -2.27 -6.90
C GLY A 61 17.15 -1.99 -5.47
N GLU A 62 18.39 -1.53 -5.32
CA GLU A 62 18.96 -1.16 -4.03
C GLU A 62 18.94 0.35 -3.85
N ILE A 63 18.32 0.82 -2.78
CA ILE A 63 18.42 2.20 -2.31
C ILE A 63 19.70 2.29 -1.46
N PRO A 64 20.68 3.13 -1.85
CA PRO A 64 21.98 3.15 -1.19
C PRO A 64 21.89 3.54 0.29
N LYS A 65 22.82 3.02 1.10
CA LYS A 65 22.95 3.39 2.51
C LYS A 65 23.13 4.90 2.69
N GLY A 66 22.51 5.44 3.72
CA GLY A 66 22.52 6.88 4.02
C GLY A 66 21.39 7.67 3.35
N HIS A 67 20.66 7.07 2.41
CA HIS A 67 19.42 7.64 1.88
C HIS A 67 18.20 7.20 2.70
N TYR A 68 17.16 8.01 2.67
CA TYR A 68 15.87 7.63 3.25
C TYR A 68 15.32 6.40 2.52
N GLY A 69 14.92 5.38 3.28
CA GLY A 69 14.49 4.10 2.71
C GLY A 69 15.64 3.23 2.19
N ALA A 70 16.88 3.38 2.69
CA ALA A 70 17.97 2.48 2.31
C ALA A 70 17.61 1.00 2.54
N GLY A 71 17.84 0.18 1.50
CA GLY A 71 17.39 -1.22 1.47
C GLY A 71 17.15 -1.72 0.06
N THR A 72 16.86 -3.01 -0.06
CA THR A 72 16.48 -3.63 -1.34
C THR A 72 14.97 -3.57 -1.51
N VAL A 73 14.51 -3.10 -2.66
CA VAL A 73 13.11 -3.02 -3.07
C VAL A 73 12.87 -3.99 -4.23
N THR A 74 11.85 -4.83 -4.10
CA THR A 74 11.38 -5.74 -5.15
C THR A 74 9.87 -5.63 -5.31
N ILE A 75 9.33 -5.81 -6.51
CA ILE A 75 7.88 -5.83 -6.74
C ILE A 75 7.35 -7.17 -6.24
N TRP A 76 6.53 -7.11 -5.20
CA TRP A 76 5.86 -8.27 -4.65
C TRP A 76 4.59 -8.63 -5.44
N ASP A 77 3.79 -7.64 -5.85
CA ASP A 77 2.65 -7.79 -6.74
C ASP A 77 2.35 -6.47 -7.45
N ARG A 78 1.74 -6.54 -8.63
CA ARG A 78 1.31 -5.38 -9.42
C ARG A 78 0.27 -5.82 -10.42
N ASP A 79 -0.74 -4.98 -10.64
CA ASP A 79 -1.67 -5.09 -11.76
C ASP A 79 -2.64 -3.87 -11.75
N GLU A 80 -3.79 -4.03 -12.39
CA GLU A 80 -4.89 -3.09 -12.41
C GLU A 80 -5.57 -2.92 -11.04
N LEU A 81 -6.02 -1.69 -10.83
CA LEU A 81 -6.79 -1.19 -9.71
C LEU A 81 -8.09 -0.58 -10.24
N VAL A 82 -9.22 -0.93 -9.62
CA VAL A 82 -10.49 -0.23 -9.82
C VAL A 82 -10.92 0.37 -8.49
N VAL A 83 -10.96 1.69 -8.40
CA VAL A 83 -11.46 2.40 -7.22
C VAL A 83 -12.99 2.40 -7.23
N GLU A 84 -13.59 1.88 -6.15
CA GLU A 84 -15.05 1.86 -5.96
C GLU A 84 -15.57 3.09 -5.21
N GLU A 85 -14.86 3.52 -4.17
CA GLU A 85 -15.28 4.64 -3.30
C GLU A 85 -14.06 5.27 -2.64
N ILE A 86 -13.99 6.60 -2.66
CA ILE A 86 -13.04 7.37 -1.84
C ILE A 86 -13.84 8.32 -0.94
N ARG A 87 -13.63 8.19 0.36
CA ARG A 87 -13.93 9.22 1.35
C ARG A 87 -12.60 9.72 1.89
N GLU A 88 -12.25 10.92 1.49
CA GLU A 88 -10.98 11.52 1.82
C GLU A 88 -10.72 11.48 3.33
N ASN A 89 -9.53 11.01 3.72
CA ASN A 89 -9.15 10.86 5.13
C ASN A 89 -10.05 9.94 5.98
N GLU A 90 -10.87 9.07 5.38
CA GLU A 90 -11.73 8.13 6.10
C GLU A 90 -11.62 6.72 5.54
N LYS A 91 -11.80 6.55 4.23
CA LYS A 91 -12.01 5.23 3.61
C LYS A 91 -11.66 5.22 2.14
N ILE A 92 -11.07 4.12 1.69
CA ILE A 92 -10.89 3.80 0.27
C ILE A 92 -11.36 2.36 0.04
N LEU A 93 -12.28 2.16 -0.91
CA LEU A 93 -12.68 0.85 -1.41
C LEU A 93 -12.18 0.68 -2.83
N PHE A 94 -11.67 -0.51 -3.11
CA PHE A 94 -11.07 -0.81 -4.39
C PHE A 94 -11.05 -2.30 -4.67
N GLU A 95 -10.94 -2.65 -5.95
CA GLU A 95 -10.77 -3.99 -6.45
C GLU A 95 -9.38 -4.11 -7.11
N LEU A 96 -8.66 -5.19 -6.80
CA LEU A 96 -7.34 -5.48 -7.33
C LEU A 96 -7.39 -6.70 -8.24
N SER A 97 -6.62 -6.65 -9.33
CA SER A 97 -6.50 -7.74 -10.32
C SER A 97 -5.12 -8.40 -10.28
N GLY A 98 -4.42 -8.35 -9.14
CA GLY A 98 -3.06 -8.86 -8.96
C GLY A 98 -2.86 -10.35 -9.24
N ASN A 99 -1.60 -10.78 -9.31
CA ASN A 99 -1.29 -12.20 -9.30
C ASN A 99 -1.46 -12.80 -7.89
N LYS A 100 -1.25 -12.01 -6.84
CA LYS A 100 -1.36 -12.45 -5.42
C LYS A 100 -2.54 -11.82 -4.71
N MET A 101 -2.81 -10.53 -4.93
CA MET A 101 -3.94 -9.82 -4.35
C MET A 101 -5.04 -9.60 -5.38
N GLN A 102 -6.12 -10.35 -5.22
CA GLN A 102 -7.28 -10.35 -6.12
C GLN A 102 -8.57 -10.06 -5.36
N GLY A 103 -9.47 -9.34 -6.01
CA GLY A 103 -10.81 -9.02 -5.52
C GLY A 103 -10.86 -7.73 -4.70
N ARG A 104 -11.90 -7.60 -3.88
CA ARG A 104 -12.25 -6.33 -3.21
C ARG A 104 -11.54 -6.14 -1.89
N TYR A 105 -11.08 -4.93 -1.65
CA TYR A 105 -10.34 -4.50 -0.48
C TYR A 105 -10.92 -3.23 0.12
N ALA A 106 -10.57 -2.99 1.39
CA ALA A 106 -10.88 -1.77 2.08
C ALA A 106 -9.65 -1.26 2.84
N LEU A 107 -9.38 0.03 2.73
CA LEU A 107 -8.52 0.81 3.61
C LEU A 107 -9.41 1.73 4.44
N ILE A 108 -9.36 1.59 5.76
CA ILE A 108 -10.18 2.40 6.70
C ILE A 108 -9.27 3.10 7.71
N LYS A 109 -9.39 4.43 7.83
CA LYS A 109 -8.62 5.19 8.82
C LYS A 109 -9.07 4.79 10.24
N THR A 110 -8.11 4.55 11.13
CA THR A 110 -8.41 4.04 12.48
C THR A 110 -7.77 4.90 13.56
N LYS A 111 -8.40 4.93 14.73
CA LYS A 111 -7.83 5.55 15.95
C LYS A 111 -6.89 4.61 16.71
N ILE A 112 -6.84 3.33 16.32
CA ILE A 112 -6.05 2.29 17.00
C ILE A 112 -4.55 2.57 16.82
N GLY A 113 -3.79 2.53 17.92
CA GLY A 113 -2.33 2.60 17.89
C GLY A 113 -1.72 3.97 17.56
N GLY A 114 -2.50 5.07 17.59
CA GLY A 114 -1.99 6.40 17.22
C GLY A 114 -2.56 7.55 18.07
N GLY A 115 -1.69 8.47 18.50
CA GLY A 115 -2.04 9.71 19.20
C GLY A 115 -2.55 10.82 18.28
N LYS A 116 -2.42 12.11 18.67
CA LYS A 116 -3.00 13.29 17.98
C LYS A 116 -2.67 13.46 16.47
N LYS A 117 -1.69 12.73 15.91
CA LYS A 117 -1.32 12.74 14.48
C LYS A 117 -1.55 11.37 13.83
N ASN A 118 -2.74 10.80 13.99
CA ASN A 118 -3.01 9.44 13.58
C ASN A 118 -2.99 9.27 12.04
N LYS A 119 -1.96 8.61 11.53
CA LYS A 119 -1.77 8.22 10.13
C LYS A 119 -2.10 6.73 9.90
N ASN A 120 -2.72 6.06 10.86
CA ASN A 120 -2.95 4.63 10.80
C ASN A 120 -4.22 4.29 10.01
N TRP A 121 -4.09 3.28 9.17
CA TRP A 121 -5.17 2.71 8.38
C TRP A 121 -5.26 1.20 8.64
N LEU A 122 -6.42 0.62 8.40
CA LEU A 122 -6.63 -0.82 8.41
C LEU A 122 -6.90 -1.29 6.99
N LEU A 123 -6.02 -2.14 6.46
CA LEU A 123 -6.18 -2.85 5.21
C LEU A 123 -6.74 -4.25 5.46
N PHE A 124 -7.76 -4.65 4.70
CA PHE A 124 -8.28 -6.02 4.72
C PHE A 124 -9.03 -6.37 3.42
N LYS A 125 -9.00 -7.65 3.07
CA LYS A 125 -9.83 -8.21 1.99
C LYS A 125 -11.29 -8.30 2.43
N ARG A 126 -12.20 -7.85 1.57
CA ARG A 126 -13.65 -7.95 1.78
C ARG A 126 -14.10 -9.38 1.44
N LYS A 127 -15.16 -9.83 2.11
CA LYS A 127 -15.85 -11.08 1.76
C LYS A 127 -16.68 -10.88 0.50
#